data_AF-A0A973B118-F1
#
_entry.id   AF-A0A973B118-F1
#
_cell.length_a   1.000
_cell.length_b   1.000
_cell.length_c   1.000
_cell.angle_alpha   90.00
_cell.angle_beta   90.00
_cell.angle_gamma   90.00
#
_symmetry.space_group_name_H-M   'P 1'
#
loop_
_entity.id
_entity.type
_entity.pdbx_description
1 polymer ?
#
loop_
_entity_poly.entity_id
_entity_poly.type
_entity_poly.pdbx_seq_one_letter_code
_entity_poly.pdbx_strand_id
1 'polypeptide(L)'
;MSFRDTYGLEAPAANPDASSADELTAISTLQGQPDMPDAIDIGPSFVKQAMNAGQIAPHVTTTWDEIPDNLNDAAGNWAGAYYAIMYIGTNSTLVKNPPQTWADVMKPEYKGQVTINGDPREAGAAFAAARGNGGSYYDIMLGTEDFADLKNSGNL
;
A
#
# COMPACT_ATOMS: atom_id res chain seq x y z
N MET A 1 -4.56 -7.88 -21.45
CA MET A 1 -6.04 -7.86 -21.52
C MET A 1 -6.54 -7.51 -20.15
N SER A 2 -7.48 -6.58 -20.01
CA SER A 2 -7.97 -6.17 -18.68
C SER A 2 -8.98 -7.18 -18.11
N PHE A 3 -9.27 -7.10 -16.82
CA PHE A 3 -10.35 -7.87 -16.19
C PHE A 3 -11.69 -7.64 -16.90
N ARG A 4 -12.00 -6.38 -17.23
CA ARG A 4 -13.24 -5.98 -17.93
C ARG A 4 -13.35 -6.64 -19.29
N ASP A 5 -12.26 -6.66 -20.07
CA ASP A 5 -12.26 -7.30 -21.40
C ASP A 5 -12.44 -8.81 -21.32
N THR A 6 -11.89 -9.43 -20.27
CA THR A 6 -11.88 -10.90 -20.10
C THR A 6 -13.27 -11.42 -19.73
N TYR A 7 -13.99 -10.69 -18.86
CA TYR A 7 -15.26 -11.15 -18.30
C TYR A 7 -16.49 -10.37 -18.79
N GLY A 8 -16.31 -9.29 -19.57
CA GLY A 8 -17.42 -8.46 -20.04
C GLY A 8 -18.14 -7.70 -18.93
N LEU A 9 -17.42 -7.35 -17.85
CA LEU A 9 -17.96 -6.63 -16.69
C LEU A 9 -17.49 -5.17 -16.68
N GLU A 10 -18.36 -4.25 -16.24
CA GLU A 10 -18.02 -2.83 -16.15
C GLU A 10 -17.05 -2.53 -15.00
N ALA A 11 -17.19 -3.18 -13.85
CA ALA A 11 -16.32 -3.05 -12.66
C ALA A 11 -15.80 -1.60 -12.42
N PRO A 12 -16.68 -0.60 -12.23
CA PRO A 12 -16.27 0.79 -12.10
C PRO A 12 -15.44 1.00 -10.84
N ALA A 13 -14.40 1.84 -10.93
CA ALA A 13 -13.68 2.31 -9.74
C ALA A 13 -14.45 3.50 -9.16
N ALA A 14 -15.02 3.33 -7.96
CA ALA A 14 -15.81 4.38 -7.31
C ALA A 14 -14.97 5.65 -7.05
N ASN A 15 -13.76 5.47 -6.56
CA ASN A 15 -12.76 6.53 -6.42
C ASN A 15 -11.35 5.91 -6.57
N PRO A 16 -10.62 6.20 -7.67
CA PRO A 16 -9.29 5.64 -7.90
C PRO A 16 -8.21 6.19 -6.98
N ASP A 17 -8.49 7.31 -6.29
CA ASP A 17 -7.55 7.98 -5.38
C ASP A 17 -7.96 7.83 -3.90
N ALA A 18 -8.89 6.92 -3.59
CA ALA A 18 -9.35 6.68 -2.23
C ALA A 18 -8.24 6.12 -1.34
N SER A 19 -8.17 6.61 -0.09
CA SER A 19 -7.44 5.93 0.97
C SER A 19 -8.27 4.76 1.54
N SER A 20 -7.62 3.84 2.25
CA SER A 20 -8.34 2.76 2.95
C SER A 20 -9.39 3.27 3.94
N ALA A 21 -9.18 4.46 4.54
CA ALA A 21 -10.15 5.07 5.43
C ALA A 21 -11.37 5.61 4.66
N ASP A 22 -11.16 6.15 3.46
CA ASP A 22 -12.24 6.61 2.58
C ASP A 22 -13.10 5.43 2.12
N GLU A 23 -12.49 4.30 1.80
CA GLU A 23 -13.22 3.08 1.40
C GLU A 23 -14.11 2.56 2.52
N LEU A 24 -13.60 2.44 3.76
CA LEU A 24 -14.44 2.03 4.90
C LEU A 24 -15.54 3.04 5.21
N THR A 25 -15.28 4.33 4.98
CA THR A 25 -16.29 5.38 5.10
C THR A 25 -17.37 5.21 4.03
N ALA A 26 -16.99 4.95 2.78
CA ALA A 26 -17.92 4.73 1.67
C ALA A 26 -18.86 3.55 1.92
N ILE A 27 -18.36 2.42 2.45
CA ILE A 27 -19.21 1.28 2.84
C ILE A 27 -20.26 1.72 3.88
N SER A 28 -19.87 2.53 4.86
CA SER A 28 -20.79 3.00 5.92
C SER A 28 -21.83 3.99 5.39
N THR A 29 -21.43 4.92 4.53
CA THR A 29 -22.29 6.02 4.06
C THR A 29 -23.22 5.59 2.93
N LEU A 30 -22.78 4.65 2.08
CA LEU A 30 -23.51 4.17 0.91
C LEU A 30 -24.26 2.86 1.19
N GLN A 31 -24.30 2.40 2.44
CA GLN A 31 -24.94 1.13 2.78
C GLN A 31 -26.38 1.03 2.24
N GLY A 32 -26.63 0.01 1.42
CA GLY A 32 -27.94 -0.25 0.80
C GLY A 32 -28.28 0.67 -0.38
N GLN A 33 -27.37 1.52 -0.81
CA GLN A 33 -27.51 2.35 -2.02
C GLN A 33 -26.92 1.64 -3.25
N PRO A 34 -27.37 1.96 -4.48
CA PRO A 34 -26.88 1.32 -5.71
C PRO A 34 -25.40 1.51 -6.00
N ASP A 35 -24.76 2.50 -5.38
CA ASP A 35 -23.36 2.90 -5.56
C ASP A 35 -22.45 2.45 -4.40
N MET A 36 -22.95 1.62 -3.49
CA MET A 36 -22.13 0.99 -2.46
C MET A 36 -21.01 0.15 -3.10
N PRO A 37 -19.74 0.29 -2.67
CA PRO A 37 -18.67 -0.56 -3.18
C PRO A 37 -18.89 -2.05 -2.84
N ASP A 38 -18.75 -2.92 -3.83
CA ASP A 38 -18.83 -4.38 -3.65
C ASP A 38 -17.48 -5.01 -3.25
N ALA A 39 -16.38 -4.33 -3.57
CA ALA A 39 -15.01 -4.75 -3.27
C ALA A 39 -14.20 -3.54 -2.79
N ILE A 40 -13.29 -3.79 -1.85
CA ILE A 40 -12.38 -2.79 -1.26
C ILE A 40 -10.94 -3.32 -1.29
N ASP A 41 -9.97 -2.41 -1.44
CA ASP A 41 -8.53 -2.71 -1.41
C ASP A 41 -7.85 -1.92 -0.30
N ILE A 42 -7.90 -2.48 0.91
CA ILE A 42 -7.44 -1.79 2.12
C ILE A 42 -6.08 -2.31 2.61
N GLY A 43 -5.28 -1.40 3.16
CA GLY A 43 -4.05 -1.78 3.85
C GLY A 43 -4.33 -2.71 5.03
N PRO A 44 -3.40 -3.61 5.41
CA PRO A 44 -3.70 -4.61 6.43
C PRO A 44 -4.11 -3.99 7.78
N SER A 45 -3.66 -2.76 8.09
CA SER A 45 -3.99 -2.04 9.34
C SER A 45 -5.47 -1.74 9.49
N PHE A 46 -6.22 -1.71 8.39
CA PHE A 46 -7.65 -1.43 8.35
C PHE A 46 -8.52 -2.70 8.37
N VAL A 47 -7.95 -3.87 8.09
CA VAL A 47 -8.69 -5.15 8.02
C VAL A 47 -9.45 -5.43 9.32
N LYS A 48 -8.76 -5.31 10.47
CA LYS A 48 -9.39 -5.55 11.78
C LYS A 48 -10.52 -4.57 12.08
N GLN A 49 -10.40 -3.32 11.63
CA GLN A 49 -11.45 -2.32 11.75
C GLN A 49 -12.67 -2.72 10.90
N ALA A 50 -12.45 -3.08 9.63
CA ALA A 50 -13.51 -3.50 8.72
C ALA A 50 -14.25 -4.74 9.23
N MET A 51 -13.52 -5.73 9.76
CA MET A 51 -14.10 -6.92 10.40
C MET A 51 -14.97 -6.57 11.61
N ASN A 52 -14.46 -5.75 12.53
CA ASN A 52 -15.20 -5.36 13.73
C ASN A 52 -16.46 -4.54 13.41
N ALA A 53 -16.42 -3.77 12.33
CA ALA A 53 -17.56 -2.99 11.85
C ALA A 53 -18.56 -3.82 11.02
N GLY A 54 -18.27 -5.09 10.74
CA GLY A 54 -19.12 -5.95 9.91
C GLY A 54 -19.20 -5.51 8.45
N GLN A 55 -18.15 -4.86 7.95
CA GLN A 55 -18.12 -4.24 6.62
C GLN A 55 -17.62 -5.19 5.52
N ILE A 56 -17.11 -6.36 5.89
CA ILE A 56 -16.59 -7.36 4.96
C ILE A 56 -17.28 -8.70 5.20
N ALA A 57 -17.45 -9.47 4.12
CA ALA A 57 -18.01 -10.80 4.16
C ALA A 57 -16.94 -11.84 3.79
N PRO A 58 -16.92 -13.02 4.45
CA PRO A 58 -16.04 -14.10 4.06
C PRO A 58 -16.20 -14.51 2.60
N HIS A 59 -15.10 -14.63 1.87
CA HIS A 59 -15.08 -15.16 0.52
C HIS A 59 -13.81 -15.97 0.26
N VAL A 60 -13.98 -17.28 0.10
CA VAL A 60 -12.90 -18.22 -0.25
C VAL A 60 -12.91 -18.42 -1.77
N THR A 61 -11.84 -17.99 -2.43
CA THR A 61 -11.70 -18.07 -3.90
C THR A 61 -11.36 -19.49 -4.36
N THR A 62 -11.46 -19.76 -5.67
CA THR A 62 -11.11 -21.07 -6.24
C THR A 62 -9.61 -21.39 -6.17
N THR A 63 -8.76 -20.39 -5.91
CA THR A 63 -7.30 -20.52 -5.79
C THR A 63 -6.82 -20.26 -4.36
N TRP A 64 -7.70 -20.39 -3.37
CA TRP A 64 -7.39 -20.05 -1.97
C TRP A 64 -6.15 -20.79 -1.42
N ASP A 65 -6.02 -22.07 -1.77
CA ASP A 65 -4.91 -22.93 -1.32
C ASP A 65 -3.54 -22.50 -1.91
N GLU A 66 -3.53 -21.61 -2.90
CA GLU A 66 -2.30 -21.03 -3.47
C GLU A 66 -1.80 -19.81 -2.66
N ILE A 67 -2.64 -19.27 -1.77
CA ILE A 67 -2.33 -18.08 -0.97
C ILE A 67 -1.55 -18.53 0.28
N PRO A 68 -0.33 -17.99 0.53
CA PRO A 68 0.40 -18.29 1.75
C PRO A 68 -0.42 -18.01 3.01
N ASP A 69 -0.36 -18.89 4.01
CA ASP A 69 -1.14 -18.78 5.26
C ASP A 69 -0.96 -17.44 6.01
N ASN A 70 0.15 -16.75 5.79
CA ASN A 70 0.42 -15.45 6.39
C ASN A 70 -0.15 -14.26 5.59
N LEU A 71 -0.84 -14.52 4.48
CA LEU A 71 -1.45 -13.55 3.58
C LEU A 71 -2.96 -13.78 3.43
N ASN A 72 -3.59 -14.47 4.38
CA ASN A 72 -5.04 -14.57 4.51
C ASN A 72 -5.42 -14.79 5.98
N ASP A 73 -6.72 -14.87 6.27
CA ASP A 73 -7.18 -15.56 7.46
C ASP A 73 -7.91 -16.86 7.14
N ALA A 74 -7.87 -17.81 8.08
CA ALA A 74 -8.53 -19.11 7.91
C ALA A 74 -10.06 -19.03 7.79
N ALA A 75 -10.65 -17.88 8.12
CA ALA A 75 -12.09 -17.66 8.04
C ALA A 75 -12.53 -17.08 6.68
N GLY A 76 -11.59 -16.69 5.81
CA GLY A 76 -11.86 -16.14 4.49
C GLY A 76 -12.27 -14.67 4.48
N ASN A 77 -12.09 -13.92 5.57
CA ASN A 77 -12.52 -12.51 5.63
C ASN A 77 -11.65 -11.59 4.77
N TRP A 78 -10.38 -11.95 4.57
CA TRP A 78 -9.44 -11.20 3.76
C TRP A 78 -8.39 -12.12 3.15
N ALA A 79 -7.84 -11.67 2.02
CA ALA A 79 -6.69 -12.28 1.37
C ALA A 79 -5.82 -11.19 0.72
N GLY A 80 -4.51 -11.39 0.76
CA GLY A 80 -3.55 -10.54 0.07
C GLY A 80 -3.67 -10.72 -1.44
N ALA A 81 -4.17 -9.71 -2.14
CA ALA A 81 -4.26 -9.71 -3.60
C ALA A 81 -2.89 -9.49 -4.27
N TYR A 82 -2.02 -8.73 -3.62
CA TYR A 82 -0.65 -8.45 -4.05
C TYR A 82 0.20 -8.01 -2.85
N TYR A 83 1.52 -8.00 -3.03
CA TYR A 83 2.45 -7.39 -2.09
C TYR A 83 3.45 -6.53 -2.86
N ALA A 84 3.96 -5.50 -2.20
CA ALA A 84 5.01 -4.64 -2.75
C ALA A 84 6.29 -4.79 -1.93
N ILE A 85 7.42 -4.78 -2.63
CA ILE A 85 8.74 -4.64 -2.02
C ILE A 85 9.27 -3.28 -2.49
N MET A 86 9.82 -2.49 -1.56
CA MET A 86 10.47 -1.24 -1.94
C MET A 86 11.82 -1.48 -2.60
N TYR A 87 12.08 -0.69 -3.64
CA TYR A 87 13.35 -0.70 -4.36
C TYR A 87 13.78 0.73 -4.70
N ILE A 88 15.08 0.94 -4.83
CA ILE A 88 15.66 2.22 -5.25
C ILE A 88 15.67 2.28 -6.78
N GLY A 89 14.69 3.00 -7.36
CA GLY A 89 14.69 3.32 -8.79
C GLY A 89 15.57 4.53 -9.09
N THR A 90 16.41 4.48 -10.14
CA THR A 90 17.28 5.60 -10.53
C THR A 90 17.09 5.98 -11.99
N ASN A 91 17.10 7.28 -12.28
CA ASN A 91 17.18 7.77 -13.66
C ASN A 91 18.64 7.72 -14.13
N SER A 92 18.99 6.67 -14.87
CA SER A 92 20.36 6.42 -15.37
C SER A 92 20.89 7.49 -16.34
N THR A 93 20.02 8.35 -16.89
CA THR A 93 20.47 9.49 -17.70
C THR A 93 21.07 10.60 -16.85
N LEU A 94 20.53 10.81 -15.64
CA LEU A 94 20.93 11.88 -14.70
C LEU A 94 21.90 11.38 -13.63
N VAL A 95 21.67 10.19 -13.08
CA VAL A 95 22.45 9.61 -11.98
C VAL A 95 23.40 8.55 -12.54
N LYS A 96 24.69 8.91 -12.67
CA LYS A 96 25.72 8.00 -13.22
C LYS A 96 26.26 6.99 -12.22
N ASN A 97 26.21 7.34 -10.93
CA ASN A 97 26.55 6.45 -9.83
C ASN A 97 25.26 6.19 -9.04
N PRO A 98 24.49 5.13 -9.35
CA PRO A 98 23.22 4.87 -8.68
C PRO A 98 23.43 4.36 -7.24
N PRO A 99 22.71 4.89 -6.23
CA PRO A 99 22.77 4.38 -4.87
C PRO A 99 22.30 2.92 -4.82
N GLN A 100 23.00 2.09 -4.05
CA GLN A 100 22.70 0.66 -3.92
C GLN A 100 22.05 0.33 -2.57
N THR A 101 22.26 1.20 -1.59
CA THR A 101 21.75 1.06 -0.24
C THR A 101 21.01 2.33 0.17
N TRP A 102 20.17 2.22 1.20
CA TRP A 102 19.54 3.39 1.79
C TRP A 102 20.56 4.40 2.36
N ALA A 103 21.66 3.89 2.92
CA ALA A 103 22.76 4.73 3.40
C ALA A 103 23.43 5.51 2.25
N ASP A 104 23.46 4.98 1.03
CA ASP A 104 23.94 5.73 -0.13
C ASP A 104 23.02 6.91 -0.45
N VAL A 105 21.70 6.71 -0.37
CA VAL A 105 20.69 7.76 -0.64
C VAL A 105 20.88 8.99 0.27
N MET A 106 21.47 8.82 1.46
CA MET A 106 21.79 9.89 2.40
C MET A 106 23.04 10.70 2.05
N LYS A 107 23.85 10.26 1.08
CA LYS A 107 25.09 10.96 0.73
C LYS A 107 24.79 12.33 0.10
N PRO A 108 25.64 13.35 0.35
CA PRO A 108 25.46 14.70 -0.23
C PRO A 108 25.41 14.73 -1.77
N GLU A 109 25.93 13.71 -2.45
CA GLU A 109 25.92 13.60 -3.91
C GLU A 109 24.51 13.45 -4.50
N TYR A 110 23.53 13.00 -3.69
CA TYR A 110 22.12 12.86 -4.09
C TYR A 110 21.22 14.00 -3.58
N LYS A 111 21.82 15.13 -3.16
CA LYS A 111 21.07 16.29 -2.68
C LYS A 111 20.06 16.78 -3.73
N GLY A 112 18.80 16.90 -3.34
CA GLY A 112 17.67 17.28 -4.21
C GLY A 112 17.36 16.30 -5.35
N GLN A 113 17.81 15.04 -5.25
CA GLN A 113 17.62 14.03 -6.29
C GLN A 113 16.76 12.84 -5.83
N VAL A 114 16.27 12.85 -4.60
CA VAL A 114 15.46 11.76 -4.02
C VAL A 114 14.00 12.17 -4.00
N THR A 115 13.11 11.26 -4.41
CA THR A 115 11.66 11.44 -4.30
C THR A 115 11.01 10.15 -3.80
N ILE A 116 9.97 10.30 -3.00
CA ILE A 116 9.20 9.20 -2.42
C ILE A 116 7.73 9.60 -2.55
N ASN A 117 6.88 8.66 -2.91
CA ASN A 117 5.47 8.94 -3.11
C ASN A 117 4.74 9.07 -1.76
N GLY A 118 4.29 10.29 -1.47
CA GLY A 118 3.23 10.56 -0.51
C GLY A 118 3.62 10.51 0.96
N ASP A 119 2.60 10.66 1.81
CA ASP A 119 2.69 10.56 3.26
C ASP A 119 2.71 9.06 3.67
N PRO A 120 3.64 8.60 4.53
CA PRO A 120 3.67 7.22 5.02
C PRO A 120 2.41 6.75 5.74
N ARG A 121 1.51 7.67 6.14
CA ARG A 121 0.19 7.37 6.71
C ARG A 121 -0.86 7.01 5.65
N GLU A 122 -0.61 7.36 4.40
CA GLU A 122 -1.58 7.27 3.29
C GLU A 122 -1.06 6.41 2.14
N ALA A 123 0.27 6.36 1.94
CA ALA A 123 0.90 5.64 0.84
C ALA A 123 1.58 4.34 1.31
N GLY A 124 1.11 3.20 0.79
CA GLY A 124 1.68 1.89 1.09
C GLY A 124 3.16 1.74 0.74
N ALA A 125 3.66 2.51 -0.23
CA ALA A 125 5.09 2.53 -0.59
C ALA A 125 5.95 3.25 0.45
N ALA A 126 5.48 4.38 0.99
CA ALA A 126 6.18 5.05 2.09
C ALA A 126 6.15 4.19 3.38
N PHE A 127 5.06 3.45 3.64
CA PHE A 127 5.03 2.42 4.68
C PHE A 127 6.04 1.28 4.42
N ALA A 128 6.13 0.78 3.19
CA ALA A 128 7.05 -0.29 2.84
C ALA A 128 8.53 0.16 2.92
N ALA A 129 8.84 1.45 2.69
CA ALA A 129 10.19 1.97 2.86
C ALA A 129 10.53 2.12 4.34
N ALA A 130 9.57 2.56 5.16
CA ALA A 130 9.71 2.53 6.61
C ALA A 130 10.00 1.09 7.11
N ARG A 131 9.29 0.08 6.59
CA ARG A 131 9.56 -1.34 6.91
C ARG A 131 10.96 -1.80 6.49
N GLY A 132 11.45 -1.36 5.34
CA GLY A 132 12.79 -1.68 4.84
C GLY A 132 13.92 -1.15 5.72
N ASN A 133 13.65 -0.09 6.47
CA ASN A 133 14.60 0.60 7.34
C ASN A 133 14.42 0.31 8.84
N GLY A 134 13.76 -0.80 9.18
CA GLY A 134 13.61 -1.24 10.58
C GLY A 134 12.27 -0.86 11.24
N GLY A 135 11.37 -0.20 10.50
CA GLY A 135 9.98 -0.08 10.89
C GLY A 135 9.28 -1.45 10.92
N SER A 136 8.24 -1.56 11.73
CA SER A 136 7.37 -2.74 11.81
C SER A 136 5.92 -2.37 11.57
N TYR A 137 5.05 -3.37 11.56
CA TYR A 137 3.61 -3.16 11.41
C TYR A 137 3.01 -2.47 12.65
N TYR A 138 3.67 -2.62 13.80
CA TYR A 138 3.24 -2.08 15.08
C TYR A 138 4.00 -0.81 15.47
N ASP A 139 5.05 -0.49 14.74
CA ASP A 139 5.90 0.67 14.97
C ASP A 139 6.55 1.13 13.66
N ILE A 140 5.84 2.01 12.96
CA ILE A 140 6.33 2.61 11.72
C ILE A 140 7.33 3.74 11.97
N MET A 141 7.44 4.24 13.22
CA MET A 141 8.19 5.44 13.53
C MET A 141 9.68 5.28 13.22
N LEU A 142 10.26 4.13 13.61
CA LEU A 142 11.65 3.74 13.30
C LEU A 142 11.99 3.84 11.81
N GLY A 143 11.02 3.56 10.93
CA GLY A 143 11.24 3.65 9.49
C GLY A 143 10.93 5.02 8.89
N THR A 144 10.18 5.87 9.60
CA THR A 144 9.87 7.24 9.17
C THR A 144 10.92 8.27 9.60
N GLU A 145 11.73 7.97 10.62
CA GLU A 145 12.87 8.80 11.03
C GLU A 145 13.83 9.03 9.85
N ASP A 146 14.05 8.00 9.04
CA ASP A 146 14.84 8.07 7.83
C ASP A 146 14.28 9.03 6.77
N PHE A 147 12.96 9.22 6.69
CA PHE A 147 12.37 10.24 5.79
C PHE A 147 12.58 11.65 6.34
N ALA A 148 12.49 11.82 7.66
CA ALA A 148 12.81 13.09 8.29
C ALA A 148 14.29 13.45 8.07
N ASP A 149 15.19 12.47 8.17
CA ASP A 149 16.61 12.66 7.92
C ASP A 149 16.93 12.95 6.44
N LEU A 150 16.26 12.30 5.50
CA LEU A 150 16.36 12.66 4.08
C LEU A 150 15.93 14.10 3.81
N LYS A 151 14.86 14.56 4.47
CA LYS A 151 14.41 15.95 4.37
C LYS A 151 15.39 16.91 5.04
N ASN A 152 15.91 16.57 6.21
CA ASN A 152 16.88 17.38 6.95
C ASN A 152 18.24 17.50 6.23
N SER A 153 18.69 16.42 5.57
CA SER A 153 19.89 16.43 4.73
C SER A 153 19.71 17.21 3.42
N GLY A 154 18.46 17.50 3.05
CA GLY A 154 18.08 18.18 1.81
C GLY A 154 18.16 17.29 0.57
N ASN A 155 18.14 15.97 0.76
CA ASN A 155 18.14 15.00 -0.33
C ASN A 155 16.74 14.80 -0.92
N LEU A 156 15.70 14.96 -0.09
CA LEU A 156 14.27 14.94 -0.42
C LEU A 156 13.78 16.31 -0.93
#